data_AF-A0A9E2ADU5-F1
#
_entry.id   AF-A0A9E2ADU5-F1
#
_cell.length_a   1.000
_cell.length_b   1.000
_cell.length_c   1.000
_cell.angle_alpha   90.00
_cell.angle_beta   90.00
_cell.angle_gamma   90.00
#
_symmetry.space_group_name_H-M   'P 1'
#
loop_
_entity.id
_entity.type
_entity.pdbx_description
1 polymer ?
#
loop_
_entity_poly.entity_id
_entity_poly.type
_entity_poly.pdbx_seq_one_letter_code
_entity_poly.pdbx_strand_id
1 'polypeptide(L)'
;GQQQEKTEWHRVVCWDKLAEICERYLKRGDRVYVEGSIEYRQWEGQDGQTKYTTEIRARELIMLGGRDGGDAQRSQGSRSAAADFSEFSNEALAGEDDLPF
;
A
#
# COMPACT_ATOMS: atom_id res chain seq x y z
N GLY A 1 -18.62 -27.18 14.02
CA GLY A 1 -18.51 -26.35 12.80
C GLY A 1 -17.07 -26.35 12.37
N GLN A 2 -16.79 -26.55 11.09
CA GLN A 2 -15.42 -26.49 10.57
C GLN A 2 -15.05 -25.04 10.29
N GLN A 3 -13.77 -24.72 10.46
CA GLN A 3 -13.24 -23.39 10.18
C GLN A 3 -13.23 -23.20 8.65
N GLN A 4 -13.85 -22.14 8.16
CA GLN A 4 -13.88 -21.79 6.74
C GLN A 4 -12.96 -20.60 6.50
N GLU A 5 -12.05 -20.74 5.55
CA GLU A 5 -11.18 -19.66 5.11
C GLU A 5 -11.85 -18.87 3.98
N LYS A 6 -11.88 -17.54 4.09
CA LYS A 6 -12.37 -16.64 3.05
C LYS A 6 -11.27 -15.66 2.66
N THR A 7 -10.82 -15.73 1.42
CA THR A 7 -9.79 -14.85 0.87
C THR A 7 -10.42 -13.84 -0.07
N GLU A 8 -10.13 -12.57 0.17
CA GLU A 8 -10.62 -11.42 -0.60
C GLU A 8 -9.43 -10.76 -1.31
N TRP A 9 -9.66 -10.30 -2.55
CA TRP A 9 -8.64 -9.64 -3.35
C TRP A 9 -9.00 -8.17 -3.55
N HIS A 10 -8.11 -7.28 -3.15
CA HIS A 10 -8.32 -5.84 -3.24
C HIS A 10 -7.38 -5.24 -4.29
N ARG A 11 -7.92 -4.37 -5.16
CA ARG A 11 -7.14 -3.62 -6.14
C ARG A 11 -6.71 -2.29 -5.54
N VAL A 12 -5.44 -2.15 -5.21
CA VAL A 12 -4.86 -0.92 -4.64
C VAL A 12 -4.08 -0.20 -5.74
N VAL A 13 -4.29 1.11 -5.85
CA VAL A 13 -3.62 1.99 -6.82
C VAL A 13 -2.79 3.02 -6.05
N CYS A 14 -1.47 2.98 -6.26
CA CYS A 14 -0.51 3.92 -5.69
C CYS A 14 0.01 4.85 -6.79
N TRP A 15 0.18 6.13 -6.47
CA TRP A 15 0.67 7.17 -7.40
C TRP A 15 1.90 7.88 -6.83
N ASP A 16 2.57 8.68 -7.67
CA ASP A 16 3.69 9.55 -7.30
C ASP A 16 4.78 8.84 -6.47
N LYS A 17 5.28 9.49 -5.42
CA LYS A 17 6.31 8.94 -4.51
C LYS A 17 5.90 7.59 -3.90
N LEU A 18 4.62 7.36 -3.66
CA LEU A 18 4.14 6.09 -3.10
C LEU A 18 4.34 4.95 -4.10
N ALA A 19 4.15 5.19 -5.39
CA ALA A 19 4.40 4.21 -6.44
C ALA A 19 5.90 3.84 -6.50
N GLU A 20 6.79 4.83 -6.40
CA GLU A 20 8.25 4.58 -6.38
C GLU A 20 8.71 3.78 -5.16
N ILE A 21 8.11 4.05 -3.98
CA ILE A 21 8.38 3.27 -2.76
C ILE A 21 7.89 1.83 -2.96
N CYS A 22 6.68 1.65 -3.50
CA CYS A 22 6.14 0.33 -3.78
C CYS A 22 7.04 -0.46 -4.74
N GLU A 23 7.51 0.16 -5.83
CA GLU A 23 8.41 -0.47 -6.80
C GLU A 23 9.74 -0.88 -6.16
N ARG A 24 10.34 0.00 -5.35
CA ARG A 24 11.65 -0.23 -4.75
C ARG A 24 11.64 -1.30 -3.65
N TYR A 25 10.56 -1.38 -2.88
CA TYR A 25 10.58 -2.13 -1.62
C TYR A 25 9.57 -3.29 -1.54
N LEU A 26 8.46 -3.27 -2.28
CA LEU A 26 7.46 -4.35 -2.21
C LEU A 26 7.81 -5.52 -3.12
N LYS A 27 7.64 -6.72 -2.56
CA LYS A 27 7.74 -8.00 -3.26
C LYS A 27 6.48 -8.82 -3.02
N ARG A 28 6.28 -9.83 -3.87
CA ARG A 28 5.18 -10.79 -3.69
C ARG A 28 5.27 -11.43 -2.30
N GLY A 29 4.17 -11.39 -1.56
CA GLY A 29 4.04 -12.00 -0.24
C GLY A 29 4.30 -11.04 0.92
N ASP A 30 4.75 -9.81 0.63
CA ASP A 30 4.90 -8.79 1.66
C ASP A 30 3.54 -8.41 2.25
N ARG A 31 3.53 -8.27 3.57
CA ARG A 31 2.36 -7.81 4.31
C ARG A 31 2.42 -6.30 4.43
N VAL A 32 1.32 -5.65 4.07
CA VAL A 32 1.20 -4.21 4.07
C VAL A 32 -0.08 -3.77 4.76
N TYR A 33 -0.02 -2.63 5.43
CA TYR A 33 -1.18 -1.84 5.77
C TYR A 33 -1.38 -0.79 4.68
N VAL A 34 -2.63 -0.55 4.30
CA VAL A 34 -3.01 0.42 3.26
C VAL A 34 -4.15 1.27 3.79
N GLU A 35 -4.00 2.58 3.71
CA GLU A 35 -5.06 3.55 3.95
C GLU A 35 -5.31 4.36 2.67
N GLY A 36 -6.57 4.65 2.38
CA GLY A 36 -6.96 5.38 1.19
C GLY A 36 -8.46 5.55 1.05
N SER A 37 -8.88 5.98 -0.13
CA SER A 37 -10.29 6.14 -0.49
C SER A 37 -10.72 5.09 -1.51
N ILE A 38 -11.98 4.66 -1.43
CA ILE A 38 -12.59 3.80 -2.45
C ILE A 38 -12.97 4.68 -3.66
N GLU A 39 -12.48 4.31 -4.83
CA GLU A 39 -12.86 4.89 -6.11
C GLU A 39 -13.62 3.87 -6.96
N TYR A 40 -14.76 4.30 -7.51
CA TYR A 40 -15.53 3.53 -8.47
C TYR A 40 -15.30 4.14 -9.85
N ARG A 41 -14.68 3.38 -10.76
CA ARG A 41 -14.46 3.80 -12.14
C ARG A 41 -15.35 3.06 -13.10
N GLN A 42 -15.84 3.79 -14.11
CA GLN A 42 -16.55 3.25 -15.25
C GLN A 42 -15.72 3.51 -16.52
N TRP A 43 -15.59 2.52 -17.38
CA TRP A 43 -14.91 2.65 -18.66
C TRP A 43 -15.55 1.75 -19.72
N GLU A 44 -15.41 2.11 -20.99
CA GLU A 44 -15.90 1.30 -22.12
C GLU A 44 -14.81 0.34 -22.62
N GLY A 45 -15.15 -0.95 -22.65
CA GLY A 45 -14.30 -1.97 -23.26
C GLY A 45 -14.26 -1.86 -24.78
N GLN A 46 -13.26 -2.46 -25.41
CA GLN A 46 -13.15 -2.55 -26.88
C GLN A 46 -14.36 -3.26 -27.52
N ASP A 47 -15.05 -4.09 -26.73
CA ASP A 47 -16.28 -4.79 -27.05
C ASP A 47 -17.54 -3.93 -26.91
N GLY A 48 -17.40 -2.63 -26.59
CA GLY A 48 -18.50 -1.68 -26.39
C GLY A 48 -19.26 -1.87 -25.06
N GLN A 49 -18.82 -2.81 -24.21
CA GLN A 49 -19.45 -3.04 -22.92
C GLN A 49 -18.91 -2.07 -21.86
N THR A 50 -19.82 -1.46 -21.12
CA THR A 50 -19.49 -0.67 -19.93
C THR A 50 -19.00 -1.57 -18.80
N LYS A 51 -17.80 -1.29 -18.29
CA LYS A 51 -17.18 -2.02 -17.18
C LYS A 51 -17.03 -1.13 -15.96
N TYR A 52 -17.27 -1.73 -14.80
CA TYR A 52 -17.11 -1.08 -13.50
C TYR A 52 -15.91 -1.69 -12.79
N THR A 53 -15.14 -0.87 -12.09
CA THR A 53 -14.06 -1.35 -11.24
C THR A 53 -14.05 -0.56 -9.96
N THR A 54 -13.94 -1.27 -8.84
CA THR A 54 -13.76 -0.69 -7.52
C THR A 54 -12.28 -0.79 -7.15
N GLU A 55 -11.69 0.33 -6.79
CA GLU A 55 -10.26 0.45 -6.51
C GLU A 55 -10.05 1.19 -5.19
N ILE A 56 -8.95 0.91 -4.50
CA ILE A 56 -8.51 1.67 -3.34
C ILE A 56 -7.39 2.58 -3.83
N ARG A 57 -7.64 3.89 -3.87
CA ARG A 57 -6.59 4.87 -4.12
C ARG A 57 -5.84 5.09 -2.82
N ALA A 58 -4.61 4.56 -2.74
CA ALA A 58 -3.82 4.62 -1.53
C ALA A 58 -3.33 6.05 -1.28
N ARG A 59 -3.56 6.53 -0.05
CA ARG A 59 -2.95 7.74 0.50
C ARG A 59 -1.70 7.38 1.31
N GLU A 60 -1.74 6.26 2.02
CA GLU A 60 -0.64 5.77 2.84
C GLU A 60 -0.48 4.25 2.70
N LEU A 61 0.77 3.79 2.78
CA LEU A 61 1.11 2.37 2.84
C LEU A 61 2.23 2.15 3.85
N ILE A 62 2.05 1.18 4.73
CA ILE A 62 3.05 0.78 5.73
C ILE A 62 3.43 -0.68 5.51
N MET A 63 4.73 -0.95 5.34
CA MET A 63 5.25 -2.31 5.29
C MET A 63 5.26 -2.92 6.69
N LEU A 64 4.55 -4.04 6.87
CA LEU A 64 4.40 -4.68 8.19
C LEU A 64 5.48 -5.75 8.46
N GLY A 65 6.44 -5.91 7.54
CA GLY A 65 7.49 -6.92 7.61
C GLY A 65 7.00 -8.35 7.38
N GLY A 66 7.88 -9.19 6.84
CA GLY A 66 7.65 -10.63 6.73
C GLY A 66 7.89 -11.32 8.07
N ARG A 67 7.06 -12.29 8.44
CA ARG A 67 7.48 -13.31 9.41
C ARG A 67 8.61 -14.06 8.72
N ASP A 68 9.84 -13.87 9.19
CA ASP A 68 11.04 -14.54 8.71
C ASP A 68 10.89 -16.04 8.94
N GLY A 69 10.31 -16.73 7.97
CA GLY A 69 10.24 -18.17 7.87
C GLY A 69 11.43 -18.67 7.05
N GLY A 70 12.63 -18.47 7.58
CA GLY A 70 13.86 -19.10 7.11
C GLY A 70 14.48 -18.48 5.86
N ASP A 71 15.27 -17.42 6.02
CA ASP A 71 16.65 -17.38 5.52
C ASP A 71 17.34 -16.14 6.09
N ALA A 72 18.01 -16.33 7.22
CA ALA A 72 18.76 -15.30 7.93
C ALA A 72 20.03 -14.91 7.15
N GLN A 73 19.91 -14.20 6.01
CA GLN A 73 21.06 -13.53 5.40
C GLN A 73 20.73 -12.40 4.43
N ARG A 74 19.94 -11.37 4.79
CA ARG A 74 19.96 -10.05 4.10
C ARG A 74 19.63 -8.86 5.02
N SER A 75 20.33 -8.70 6.14
CA SER A 75 20.14 -7.59 7.09
C SER A 75 21.02 -6.35 6.80
N GLN A 76 21.19 -5.96 5.53
CA GLN A 76 21.97 -4.76 5.19
C GLN A 76 21.25 -3.72 4.32
N GLY A 77 20.08 -4.03 3.74
CA GLY A 77 19.30 -3.09 2.92
C GLY A 77 18.14 -2.37 3.61
N SER A 78 17.78 -2.78 4.83
CA SER A 78 16.53 -2.33 5.51
C SER A 78 16.65 -0.99 6.25
N ARG A 79 17.87 -0.51 6.52
CA ARG A 79 18.07 0.72 7.32
C ARG A 79 17.78 2.00 6.53
N SER A 80 18.04 2.01 5.22
CA SER A 80 17.81 3.19 4.38
C SER A 80 16.32 3.39 4.07
N ALA A 81 15.60 2.29 3.79
CA ALA A 81 14.15 2.33 3.53
C ALA A 81 13.34 2.81 4.75
N ALA A 82 13.77 2.43 5.96
CA ALA A 82 13.14 2.86 7.20
C ALA A 82 13.35 4.36 7.48
N ALA A 83 14.50 4.92 7.09
CA ALA A 83 14.78 6.35 7.23
C ALA A 83 13.93 7.18 6.26
N ASP A 84 13.93 6.82 4.97
CA ASP A 84 13.12 7.47 3.93
C ASP A 84 11.61 7.43 4.27
N PHE A 85 11.15 6.34 4.89
CA PHE A 85 9.77 6.18 5.34
C PHE A 85 9.47 7.00 6.60
N SER A 86 10.37 7.01 7.58
CA SER A 86 10.18 7.80 8.81
C SER A 86 10.09 9.31 8.52
N GLU A 87 10.82 9.78 7.52
CA GLU A 87 10.78 11.17 7.06
C GLU A 87 9.44 11.49 6.36
N PHE A 88 8.92 10.56 5.56
CA PHE A 88 7.59 10.69 4.94
C PHE A 88 6.45 10.72 5.97
N SER A 89 6.44 9.78 6.93
CA SER A 89 5.41 9.74 7.97
C SER A 89 5.45 10.97 8.88
N ASN A 90 6.64 11.47 9.20
CA ASN A 90 6.78 12.66 10.04
C ASN A 90 6.30 13.94 9.33
N GLU A 91 6.49 14.06 8.02
CA GLU A 91 6.04 15.22 7.24
C GLU A 91 4.52 15.23 7.01
N ALA A 92 3.88 14.06 6.91
CA ALA A 92 2.43 13.95 6.77
C ALA A 92 1.66 14.29 8.07
N LEU A 93 2.27 14.07 9.24
CA LEU A 93 1.69 14.33 10.56
C LEU A 93 2.03 15.73 11.13
N ALA A 94 3.11 16.36 10.64
CA ALA A 94 3.50 17.71 11.06
C ALA A 94 2.56 18.82 10.55
N GLY A 95 1.67 18.51 9.58
CA GLY A 95 0.69 19.45 9.03
C GLY A 95 -0.57 19.66 9.89
N GLU A 96 -0.69 18.97 11.03
CA GLU A 96 -1.88 19.04 11.90
C GLU A 96 -1.74 20.04 13.07
N ASP A 97 -0.54 20.60 13.31
CA ASP A 97 -0.24 21.51 14.43
C ASP A 97 -0.48 23.01 14.12
N ASP A 98 -0.87 23.36 12.88
CA ASP A 98 -1.16 24.75 12.47
C ASP A 98 -2.55 24.86 11.79
N LEU A 99 -3.59 24.37 12.49
CA LEU A 99 -4.99 24.66 12.14
C LEU A 99 -5.45 25.90 12.91
N PRO A 100 -5.80 27.01 12.24
CA PRO A 100 -6.42 28.14 12.92
C PRO A 100 -7.78 27.70 13.46
N PHE A 101 -7.97 27.88 14.77
CA PHE A 101 -9.26 27.78 15.47
C PHE A 101 -10.29 28.77 14.91
#